data_AF-A0A1H3CEH6-F1
#
_entry.id   AF-A0A1H3CEH6-F1
#
_cell.length_a   1.000
_cell.length_b   1.000
_cell.length_c   1.000
_cell.angle_alpha   90.00
_cell.angle_beta   90.00
_cell.angle_gamma   90.00
#
_symmetry.space_group_name_H-M   'P 1'
#
loop_
_entity.id
_entity.type
_entity.pdbx_description
1 polymer ?
#
loop_
_entity_poly.entity_id
_entity_poly.type
_entity_poly.pdbx_seq_one_letter_code
_entity_poly.pdbx_strand_id
1 'polypeptide(L)'
;MGQILKFPTKKIVPVVARSGRNHSISVEVLDERRPRRTRWTVQFEIQEVAGYGASLKGFTGAAVAQGYRHRFKVTSTAAVRQFVAETSGLVAAGRVAVWVDGVRVRPLIAGVA
;
A
#
# COMPACT_ATOMS: atom_id res chain seq x y z
N MET A 1 -20.02 22.30 8.94
CA MET A 1 -19.93 21.22 9.95
C MET A 1 -19.66 19.92 9.20
N GLY A 2 -18.47 19.34 9.35
CA GLY A 2 -18.09 18.12 8.60
C GLY A 2 -18.66 16.87 9.26
N GLN A 3 -19.41 16.07 8.51
CA GLN A 3 -19.85 14.75 8.96
C GLN A 3 -18.62 13.84 9.12
N ILE A 4 -18.43 13.32 10.34
CA ILE A 4 -17.47 12.25 10.61
C ILE A 4 -18.00 11.00 9.89
N LEU A 5 -17.44 10.69 8.73
CA LEU A 5 -17.72 9.45 8.01
C LEU A 5 -17.28 8.29 8.90
N LYS A 6 -18.23 7.50 9.40
CA LYS A 6 -17.93 6.22 10.03
C LYS A 6 -17.42 5.28 8.94
N PHE A 7 -16.11 5.16 8.85
CA PHE A 7 -15.48 4.18 7.97
C PHE A 7 -15.86 2.78 8.45
N PRO A 8 -16.38 1.89 7.58
CA PRO A 8 -16.62 0.51 7.96
C PRO A 8 -15.29 -0.06 8.43
N THR A 9 -15.26 -0.53 9.67
CA THR A 9 -14.16 -1.32 10.24
C THR A 9 -14.08 -2.62 9.47
N LYS A 10 -13.49 -2.56 8.26
CA LYS A 10 -12.97 -3.73 7.58
C LYS A 10 -11.96 -4.30 8.56
N LYS A 11 -12.31 -5.42 9.21
CA LYS A 11 -11.38 -6.24 9.97
C LYS A 11 -10.36 -6.79 8.97
N ILE A 12 -9.40 -5.95 8.61
CA ILE A 12 -8.21 -6.34 7.89
C ILE A 12 -7.44 -7.15 8.91
N VAL A 13 -7.33 -8.46 8.66
CA VAL A 13 -6.49 -9.33 9.48
C VAL A 13 -5.09 -8.72 9.44
N PRO A 14 -4.51 -8.38 10.61
CA PRO A 14 -3.29 -7.59 10.65
C PRO A 14 -2.19 -8.34 9.91
N VAL A 15 -1.60 -7.67 8.92
CA VAL A 15 -0.35 -8.14 8.32
C VAL A 15 0.66 -8.24 9.46
N VAL A 16 1.18 -9.45 9.66
CA VAL A 16 2.20 -9.72 10.69
C VAL A 16 3.52 -9.13 10.19
N ALA A 17 3.71 -7.83 10.43
CA ALA A 17 5.00 -7.19 10.30
C ALA A 17 5.76 -7.33 11.62
N ARG A 18 7.04 -7.71 11.55
CA ARG A 18 7.93 -7.74 12.72
C ARG A 18 7.97 -6.33 13.31
N SER A 19 7.84 -6.14 14.62
CA SER A 19 7.91 -4.81 15.23
C SER A 19 9.31 -4.20 15.04
N GLY A 20 9.40 -2.98 14.53
CA GLY A 20 10.67 -2.32 14.22
C GLY A 20 10.53 -0.81 14.04
N ARG A 21 11.65 -0.08 14.19
CA ARG A 21 11.71 1.39 14.01
C ARG A 21 11.85 1.82 12.55
N ASN A 22 12.09 0.89 11.63
CA ASN A 22 12.22 1.15 10.20
C ASN A 22 11.73 -0.06 9.43
N HIS A 23 10.81 0.17 8.50
CA HIS A 23 10.31 -0.85 7.59
C HIS A 23 10.59 -0.45 6.16
N SER A 24 10.91 -1.45 5.33
CA SER A 24 11.07 -1.31 3.90
C SER A 24 9.80 -1.77 3.21
N ILE A 25 9.12 -0.87 2.52
CA ILE A 25 7.93 -1.20 1.73
C ILE A 25 8.31 -1.20 0.25
N SER A 26 7.84 -2.20 -0.50
CA SER A 26 7.90 -2.21 -1.96
C SER A 26 6.52 -2.36 -2.55
N VAL A 27 6.26 -1.69 -3.66
CA VAL A 27 4.96 -1.63 -4.31
C VAL A 27 5.15 -1.87 -5.81
N GLU A 28 4.29 -2.70 -6.37
CA GLU A 28 4.17 -2.91 -7.82
C GLU A 28 2.72 -2.65 -8.21
N VAL A 29 2.50 -1.84 -9.24
CA VAL A 29 1.16 -1.59 -9.77
C VAL A 29 0.91 -2.60 -10.90
N LEU A 30 -0.07 -3.47 -10.70
CA LEU A 30 -0.45 -4.56 -11.61
C LEU A 30 -1.74 -4.24 -12.39
N ASP A 31 -2.33 -3.07 -12.17
CA ASP A 31 -3.59 -2.69 -12.82
C ASP A 31 -3.40 -2.45 -14.32
N GLU A 32 -3.87 -3.38 -15.13
CA GLU A 32 -3.83 -3.30 -16.60
C GLU A 32 -4.87 -2.33 -17.17
N ARG A 33 -5.96 -2.05 -16.46
CA ARG A 33 -7.08 -1.22 -16.97
C ARG A 33 -6.81 0.26 -16.78
N ARG A 34 -6.34 0.65 -15.60
CA ARG A 34 -6.13 2.07 -15.23
C ARG A 34 -4.83 2.27 -14.42
N PRO A 35 -3.66 1.87 -14.96
CA PRO A 35 -2.39 1.88 -14.23
C PRO A 35 -2.02 3.26 -13.69
N ARG A 36 -2.23 4.32 -14.47
CA ARG A 36 -1.93 5.70 -14.06
C ARG A 36 -2.76 6.15 -12.86
N ARG A 37 -4.06 5.82 -12.85
CA ARG A 37 -4.97 6.19 -11.77
C ARG A 37 -4.63 5.43 -10.50
N THR A 38 -4.39 4.12 -10.62
CA THR A 38 -3.99 3.28 -9.49
C THR A 38 -2.65 3.71 -8.91
N ARG A 39 -1.67 4.06 -9.76
CA ARG A 39 -0.40 4.66 -9.32
C ARG A 39 -0.62 5.96 -8.56
N TRP A 40 -1.48 6.87 -9.03
CA TRP A 40 -1.80 8.10 -8.30
C TRP A 40 -2.40 7.82 -6.93
N THR A 41 -3.37 6.91 -6.84
CA THR A 41 -3.94 6.48 -5.55
C THR A 41 -2.86 5.98 -4.61
N VAL A 42 -2.01 5.05 -5.07
CA VAL A 42 -0.93 4.52 -4.22
C VAL A 42 0.11 5.58 -3.87
N GLN A 43 0.39 6.54 -4.76
CA GLN A 43 1.29 7.65 -4.46
C GLN A 43 0.81 8.46 -3.26
N PHE A 44 -0.49 8.78 -3.20
CA PHE A 44 -1.05 9.50 -2.06
C PHE A 44 -0.83 8.74 -0.76
N GLU A 45 -1.12 7.44 -0.74
CA GLU A 45 -0.90 6.59 0.44
C GLU A 45 0.58 6.56 0.87
N ILE A 46 1.51 6.50 -0.10
CA ILE A 46 2.95 6.54 0.19
C ILE A 46 3.32 7.87 0.86
N GLN A 47 2.86 8.99 0.31
CA GLN A 47 3.16 10.33 0.85
C GLN A 47 2.53 10.56 2.22
N GLU A 48 1.38 9.94 2.50
CA GLU A 48 0.72 10.02 3.80
C GLU A 48 1.54 9.29 4.88
N VAL A 49 2.02 8.06 4.60
CA VAL A 49 2.71 7.24 5.62
C VAL A 49 4.21 7.48 5.73
N ALA A 50 4.85 7.96 4.66
CA ALA A 50 6.29 8.23 4.62
C ALA A 50 6.61 9.74 4.62
N GLY A 51 5.58 10.59 4.67
CA GLY A 51 5.66 12.05 4.64
C GLY A 51 5.83 12.62 3.24
N TYR A 52 5.57 13.93 3.07
CA TYR A 52 5.70 14.63 1.79
C TYR A 52 7.11 14.54 1.15
N GLY A 53 8.14 14.30 1.97
CA GLY A 53 9.52 14.09 1.53
C GLY A 53 9.84 12.65 1.11
N ALA A 54 8.88 11.73 1.19
CA ALA A 54 9.06 10.38 0.68
C ALA A 54 9.46 10.44 -0.79
N SER A 55 10.67 9.96 -1.09
CA SER A 55 11.23 10.07 -2.44
C SER A 55 10.41 9.21 -3.40
N LEU A 56 9.50 9.87 -4.12
CA LEU A 56 8.79 9.31 -5.27
C LEU A 56 9.67 9.19 -6.51
N LYS A 57 10.98 9.39 -6.37
CA LYS A 57 11.94 9.34 -7.46
C LYS A 57 11.87 7.94 -8.09
N GLY A 58 11.43 7.90 -9.35
CA GLY A 58 11.22 6.65 -10.08
C GLY A 58 9.82 6.05 -9.97
N PHE A 59 8.87 6.61 -9.18
CA PHE A 59 7.47 6.17 -9.17
C PHE A 59 6.63 6.86 -10.26
N THR A 60 7.10 6.77 -11.49
CA THR A 60 6.48 7.41 -12.66
C THR A 60 5.52 6.46 -13.37
N GLY A 61 4.65 7.01 -14.22
CA GLY A 61 3.79 6.19 -15.08
C GLY A 61 4.59 5.27 -16.02
N ALA A 62 5.76 5.71 -16.48
CA ALA A 62 6.64 4.90 -17.34
C ALA A 62 7.26 3.72 -16.58
N ALA A 63 7.74 3.94 -15.35
CA ALA A 63 8.27 2.88 -14.50
C ALA A 63 7.18 1.84 -14.16
N VAL A 64 5.96 2.30 -13.86
CA VAL A 64 4.81 1.40 -13.65
C VAL A 64 4.49 0.59 -14.92
N ALA A 65 4.47 1.22 -16.10
CA ALA A 65 4.20 0.51 -17.36
C ALA A 65 5.23 -0.59 -17.67
N GLN A 66 6.46 -0.45 -17.15
CA GLN A 66 7.53 -1.43 -17.27
C GLN A 66 7.54 -2.46 -16.11
N GLY A 67 6.57 -2.42 -15.19
CA GLY A 67 6.48 -3.36 -14.06
C GLY A 67 7.49 -3.10 -12.94
N TYR A 68 8.06 -1.90 -12.84
CA TYR A 68 9.03 -1.61 -11.79
C TYR A 68 8.40 -1.61 -10.40
N ARG A 69 9.14 -2.18 -9.45
CA ARG A 69 8.84 -2.07 -8.03
C ARG A 69 9.38 -0.76 -7.48
N HIS A 70 8.48 0.05 -6.93
CA HIS A 70 8.87 1.23 -6.19
C HIS A 70 9.11 0.87 -4.72
N ARG A 71 10.21 1.35 -4.15
CA ARG A 71 10.62 1.04 -2.77
C ARG A 71 10.76 2.32 -1.97
N PHE A 72 10.22 2.31 -0.75
CA PHE A 72 10.33 3.41 0.20
C PHE A 72 10.47 2.86 1.63
N LYS A 73 10.84 3.75 2.56
CA LYS A 73 10.96 3.41 3.98
C LYS A 73 9.90 4.14 4.79
N VAL A 74 9.41 3.48 5.83
CA VAL A 74 8.56 4.10 6.85
C VAL A 74 9.18 3.87 8.23
N THR A 75 8.99 4.82 9.13
CA THR A 75 9.67 4.88 10.43
C THR A 75 8.87 4.28 11.59
N SER A 76 7.69 3.70 11.32
CA SER A 76 6.89 3.05 12.36
C SER A 76 6.05 1.90 11.84
N THR A 77 5.82 0.91 12.70
CA THR A 77 4.87 -0.19 12.42
C THR A 77 3.42 0.32 12.27
N ALA A 78 3.07 1.43 12.93
CA ALA A 78 1.75 2.06 12.76
C ALA A 78 1.54 2.57 11.33
N ALA A 79 2.54 3.24 10.77
CA ALA A 79 2.52 3.71 9.38
C ALA A 79 2.42 2.54 8.37
N VAL A 80 3.10 1.41 8.65
CA VAL A 80 2.94 0.18 7.85
C VAL A 80 1.49 -0.31 7.88
N ARG A 81 0.89 -0.39 9.08
CA ARG A 81 -0.49 -0.88 9.24
C ARG A 81 -1.49 0.01 8.52
N GLN A 82 -1.32 1.33 8.61
CA GLN A 82 -2.14 2.30 7.88
C GLN A 82 -2.01 2.10 6.36
N PHE A 83 -0.78 2.05 5.84
CA PHE A 83 -0.53 1.84 4.40
C PHE A 83 -1.19 0.57 3.87
N VAL A 84 -1.03 -0.54 4.60
CA VAL A 84 -1.64 -1.82 4.26
C VAL A 84 -3.16 -1.74 4.30
N ALA A 85 -3.73 -1.03 5.27
CA ALA A 85 -5.17 -0.90 5.41
C ALA A 85 -5.78 -0.13 4.23
N GLU A 86 -5.21 1.01 3.86
CA GLU A 86 -5.69 1.85 2.76
C GLU A 86 -5.49 1.18 1.39
N THR A 87 -4.38 0.46 1.22
CA THR A 87 -4.12 -0.27 -0.04
C THR A 87 -4.80 -1.64 -0.12
N SER A 88 -5.41 -2.13 0.96
CA SER A 88 -5.99 -3.48 1.06
C SER A 88 -7.00 -3.80 -0.05
N GLY A 89 -7.85 -2.83 -0.43
CA GLY A 89 -8.82 -2.99 -1.50
C GLY A 89 -8.17 -3.17 -2.88
N LEU A 90 -7.06 -2.48 -3.12
CA LEU A 90 -6.30 -2.61 -4.37
C LEU A 90 -5.54 -3.93 -4.44
N VAL A 91 -4.99 -4.37 -3.30
CA VAL A 91 -4.31 -5.66 -3.16
C VAL A 91 -5.30 -6.82 -3.35
N ALA A 92 -6.47 -6.77 -2.71
CA ALA A 92 -7.52 -7.78 -2.85
C ALA A 92 -8.05 -7.87 -4.29
N ALA A 93 -8.13 -6.74 -5.00
CA ALA A 93 -8.52 -6.69 -6.40
C ALA A 93 -7.39 -7.10 -7.38
N GLY A 94 -6.21 -7.49 -6.88
CA GLY A 94 -5.05 -7.86 -7.71
C GLY A 94 -4.42 -6.69 -8.47
N ARG A 95 -4.78 -5.44 -8.15
CA ARG A 95 -4.32 -4.23 -8.86
C ARG A 95 -2.97 -3.72 -8.37
N VAL A 96 -2.58 -4.11 -7.17
CA VAL A 96 -1.32 -3.71 -6.54
C VAL A 96 -0.74 -4.91 -5.81
N ALA A 97 0.56 -5.13 -5.92
CA ALA A 97 1.30 -6.01 -5.03
C ALA A 97 2.14 -5.17 -4.06
N VAL A 98 2.06 -5.53 -2.78
CA VAL A 98 2.79 -4.86 -1.70
C VAL A 98 3.69 -5.87 -1.00
N TRP A 99 4.92 -5.44 -0.69
CA TRP A 99 5.85 -6.17 0.16
C TRP A 99 6.24 -5.31 1.35
N VAL A 100 6.23 -5.89 2.54
CA VAL A 100 6.70 -5.27 3.78
C VAL A 100 7.88 -6.10 4.27
N ASP A 101 9.04 -5.46 4.41
CA ASP A 101 10.31 -6.10 4.81
C ASP A 101 10.63 -7.36 3.99
N GLY A 102 10.30 -7.32 2.69
CA GLY A 102 10.50 -8.42 1.74
C GLY A 102 9.39 -9.48 1.74
N VAL A 103 8.44 -9.43 2.69
CA VAL A 103 7.30 -10.35 2.76
C VAL A 103 6.14 -9.80 1.95
N ARG A 104 5.63 -10.57 0.99
CA ARG A 104 4.48 -10.17 0.17
C ARG A 104 3.21 -10.15 1.02
N VAL A 105 2.53 -9.01 1.06
CA VAL A 105 1.20 -8.87 1.64
C VAL A 105 0.21 -9.62 0.76
N ARG A 106 -0.61 -10.46 1.40
CA ARG A 106 -1.69 -11.19 0.74
C ARG A 106 -3.00 -10.91 1.45
N PRO A 107 -4.11 -10.77 0.71
CA PRO A 107 -5.42 -10.73 1.33
C PRO A 107 -5.65 -12.07 2.01
N LEU A 108 -6.05 -12.04 3.28
CA LEU A 108 -6.50 -13.25 3.96
C LEU A 108 -7.93 -13.51 3.46
N ILE A 109 -8.08 -14.52 2.61
CA ILE A 109 -9.40 -15.01 2.25
C ILE A 109 -9.92 -15.72 3.50
N ALA A 110 -10.74 -15.04 4.29
CA ALA A 110 -11.56 -15.72 5.28
C ALA A 110 -12.48 -16.64 4.49
N GLY A 111 -12.20 -17.94 4.53
CA GLY A 111 -12.99 -18.95 3.83
C GLY A 111 -14.46 -18.78 4.18
N VAL A 112 -15.28 -18.82 3.15
CA VAL A 112 -16.70 -19.13 3.26
C VAL A 112 -16.77 -20.44 4.03
N ALA A 113 -17.34 -20.40 5.24
CA ALA A 113 -17.84 -21.57 5.92
C ALA A 113 -19.19 -21.96 5.30
#